data_AF-A0A4Z2E919-F1
#
_entry.id   AF-A0A4Z2E919-F1
#
_cell.length_a   1.000
_cell.length_b   1.000
_cell.length_c   1.000
_cell.angle_alpha   90.00
_cell.angle_beta   90.00
_cell.angle_gamma   90.00
#
_symmetry.space_group_name_H-M   'P 1'
#
loop_
_entity.id
_entity.type
_entity.pdbx_description
1 polymer ?
#
loop_
_entity_poly.entity_id
_entity_poly.type
_entity_poly.pdbx_seq_one_letter_code
_entity_poly.pdbx_strand_id
1 'polypeptide(L)'
;MDEQSIKMFIRGRPITMYIPSNIQNYEDLKMEPPPERLELDWVYGYRGRDCRANLYFLPSGEALFFIACVVVLYHINNRTQRHYDKHTDCVRWSVQQLYVTCIERNTSNTHEKHIKHTRESHQTHERITSNTRENHIKLTRETHQTHERNTSNTRENHIKHTSESHQTHERITSN
;
A
#
# COMPACT_ATOMS: atom_id res chain seq x y z
N MET A 1 -13.72 -43.67 -5.98
CA MET A 1 -13.49 -42.27 -5.59
C MET A 1 -12.15 -41.90 -6.17
N ASP A 2 -12.14 -41.07 -7.21
CA ASP A 2 -10.88 -40.68 -7.85
C ASP A 2 -10.15 -39.71 -6.92
N GLU A 3 -8.99 -40.13 -6.40
CA GLU A 3 -8.14 -39.28 -5.57
C GLU A 3 -7.52 -38.17 -6.43
N GLN A 4 -7.98 -36.93 -6.21
CA GLN A 4 -7.48 -35.77 -6.92
C GLN A 4 -6.00 -35.51 -6.55
N SER A 5 -5.13 -35.39 -7.54
CA SER A 5 -3.69 -35.20 -7.35
C SER A 5 -3.07 -34.27 -8.39
N ILE A 6 -1.98 -33.61 -8.00
CA ILE A 6 -1.21 -32.67 -8.82
C ILE A 6 0.17 -33.26 -9.04
N LYS A 7 0.71 -33.13 -10.25
CA LYS A 7 2.07 -33.56 -10.59
C LYS A 7 2.98 -32.35 -10.76
N MET A 8 3.94 -32.21 -9.85
CA MET A 8 5.04 -31.25 -9.98
C MET A 8 6.25 -31.96 -10.60
N PHE A 9 6.88 -31.39 -11.61
CA PHE A 9 8.06 -31.98 -12.24
C PHE A 9 9.33 -31.27 -11.77
N ILE A 10 10.20 -31.99 -11.07
CA ILE A 10 11.53 -31.49 -10.69
C ILE A 10 12.58 -32.22 -11.53
N ARG A 11 13.29 -31.48 -12.39
CA ARG A 11 14.29 -32.03 -13.33
C ARG A 11 13.72 -33.16 -14.20
N GLY A 12 12.49 -33.01 -14.68
CA GLY A 12 11.80 -33.99 -15.54
C GLY A 12 11.24 -35.22 -14.80
N ARG A 13 11.47 -35.37 -13.50
CA ARG A 13 10.87 -36.44 -12.69
C ARG A 13 9.56 -35.95 -12.05
N PRO A 14 8.44 -36.68 -12.20
CA PRO A 14 7.19 -36.30 -11.56
C PRO A 14 7.21 -36.57 -10.06
N ILE A 15 6.71 -35.62 -9.29
CA ILE A 15 6.39 -35.70 -7.87
C ILE A 15 4.88 -35.51 -7.75
N THR A 16 4.19 -36.55 -7.30
CA THR A 16 2.72 -36.52 -7.10
C THR A 16 2.41 -35.94 -5.72
N MET A 17 1.57 -34.92 -5.68
CA MET A 17 1.05 -34.29 -4.46
C MET A 17 -0.45 -34.52 -4.39
N TYR A 18 -0.94 -35.07 -3.29
CA TYR A 18 -2.35 -35.39 -3.11
C TYR A 18 -3.10 -34.20 -2.53
N ILE A 19 -4.27 -33.91 -3.09
CA ILE A 19 -5.11 -32.80 -2.62
C ILE A 19 -5.95 -33.29 -1.44
N PRO A 20 -5.96 -32.57 -0.31
CA PRO A 20 -6.86 -32.88 0.80
C PRO A 20 -8.33 -32.90 0.38
N SER A 21 -9.10 -33.87 0.87
CA SER A 21 -10.50 -34.10 0.45
C SER A 21 -11.46 -32.94 0.73
N ASN A 22 -11.07 -31.98 1.58
CA ASN A 22 -11.84 -30.78 1.89
C ASN A 22 -11.69 -29.66 0.84
N ILE A 23 -10.83 -29.83 -0.17
CA ILE A 23 -10.60 -28.86 -1.24
C ILE A 23 -11.11 -29.45 -2.55
N GLN A 24 -12.28 -29.01 -3.00
CA GLN A 24 -12.95 -29.57 -4.21
C GLN A 24 -12.53 -28.84 -5.50
N ASN A 25 -12.27 -27.54 -5.41
CA ASN A 25 -11.96 -26.68 -6.57
C ASN A 25 -10.53 -26.13 -6.48
N TYR A 26 -9.54 -27.02 -6.44
CA TYR A 26 -8.13 -26.62 -6.34
C TYR A 26 -7.69 -25.74 -7.52
N GLU A 27 -8.18 -26.02 -8.73
CA GLU A 27 -7.84 -25.25 -9.94
C GLU A 27 -8.32 -23.79 -9.90
N ASP A 28 -9.33 -23.49 -9.08
CA ASP A 28 -9.88 -22.13 -8.92
C ASP A 28 -9.16 -21.32 -7.83
N LEU A 29 -8.22 -21.93 -7.08
CA LEU A 29 -7.42 -21.23 -6.08
C LEU A 29 -6.43 -20.29 -6.77
N LYS A 30 -6.75 -18.99 -6.72
CA LYS A 30 -5.79 -17.95 -7.12
C LYS A 30 -4.65 -17.89 -6.12
N MET A 31 -3.43 -18.11 -6.61
CA MET A 31 -2.21 -17.87 -5.85
C MET A 31 -1.89 -16.37 -5.86
N GLU A 32 -2.41 -15.65 -4.88
CA GLU A 32 -2.00 -14.27 -4.62
C GLU A 32 -0.71 -14.24 -3.78
N PRO A 33 0.17 -13.24 -3.98
CA PRO A 33 1.34 -13.08 -3.12
C PRO A 33 0.90 -12.82 -1.67
N PRO A 34 1.65 -13.33 -0.67
CA PRO A 34 1.33 -13.06 0.72
C PRO A 34 1.37 -11.55 1.00
N PRO A 35 0.48 -11.03 1.88
CA PRO A 35 0.46 -9.62 2.23
C PRO A 35 1.70 -9.19 3.00
N GLU A 36 2.38 -10.12 3.69
CA GLU A 36 3.59 -9.86 4.46
C GLU A 36 4.85 -9.81 3.59
N ARG A 37 5.84 -9.06 4.07
CA ARG A 37 7.18 -8.96 3.47
C ARG A 37 8.24 -9.34 4.48
N LEU A 38 9.27 -10.02 4.01
CA LEU A 38 10.45 -10.33 4.81
C LEU A 38 11.39 -9.11 4.82
N GLU A 39 11.92 -8.81 6.00
CA GLU A 39 12.95 -7.80 6.20
C GLU A 39 14.15 -8.44 6.89
N LEU A 40 15.36 -8.04 6.48
CA LEU A 40 16.59 -8.54 7.07
C LEU A 40 16.77 -7.89 8.45
N ASP A 41 16.61 -8.67 9.50
CA ASP A 41 16.77 -8.20 10.88
C ASP A 41 18.23 -8.31 11.36
N TRP A 42 18.86 -9.46 11.13
CA TRP A 42 20.22 -9.70 11.63
C TRP A 42 21.06 -10.56 10.70
N VAL A 43 22.35 -10.23 10.63
CA VAL A 43 23.36 -11.03 9.95
C VAL A 43 24.32 -11.57 11.00
N TYR A 44 24.47 -12.89 11.02
CA TYR A 44 25.41 -13.60 11.88
C TYR A 44 26.69 -13.94 11.12
N GLY A 45 27.82 -13.75 11.80
CA GLY A 45 29.15 -14.10 11.29
C GLY A 45 29.92 -12.92 10.69
N TYR A 46 31.21 -13.16 10.49
CA TYR A 46 32.17 -12.20 9.92
C TYR A 46 33.08 -12.92 8.93
N ARG A 47 33.34 -12.29 7.78
CA ARG A 47 34.21 -12.86 6.74
C ARG A 47 35.69 -12.61 7.07
N GLY A 48 36.23 -13.32 8.05
CA GLY A 48 37.62 -13.15 8.50
C GLY A 48 38.66 -14.08 7.85
N ARG A 49 38.22 -15.14 7.16
CA ARG A 49 39.10 -16.22 6.70
C ARG A 49 39.88 -15.88 5.42
N ASP A 50 39.20 -15.33 4.44
CA ASP A 50 39.67 -15.13 3.07
C ASP A 50 39.70 -13.65 2.66
N CYS A 51 39.42 -12.74 3.59
CA CYS A 51 39.37 -11.30 3.35
C CYS A 51 40.22 -10.56 4.39
N ARG A 52 40.85 -9.46 3.97
CA ARG A 52 41.59 -8.53 4.84
C ARG A 52 41.07 -7.11 4.60
N ALA A 53 41.29 -6.21 5.56
CA ALA A 53 40.84 -4.82 5.49
C ALA A 53 39.32 -4.69 5.25
N ASN A 54 38.55 -5.54 5.95
CA ASN A 54 37.10 -5.65 5.84
C ASN A 54 36.36 -5.32 7.14
N LEU A 55 36.99 -4.55 8.02
CA LEU A 55 36.41 -3.97 9.23
C LEU A 55 36.85 -2.51 9.35
N TYR A 56 35.92 -1.62 9.64
CA TYR A 56 36.18 -0.21 9.87
C TYR A 56 35.23 0.34 10.92
N PHE A 57 35.70 1.29 11.72
CA PHE A 57 34.87 1.96 12.73
C PHE A 57 34.53 3.36 12.25
N LEU A 58 33.22 3.64 12.18
CA LEU A 58 32.74 4.98 11.86
C LEU A 58 32.90 5.90 13.08
N PRO A 59 33.07 7.21 12.86
CA PRO A 59 32.98 8.21 13.94
C PRO A 59 31.65 8.18 14.69
N SER A 60 30.58 7.64 14.08
CA SER A 60 29.28 7.41 14.72
C SER A 60 29.30 6.33 15.81
N GLY A 61 30.36 5.52 15.90
CA GLY A 61 30.45 4.38 16.81
C GLY A 61 29.92 3.07 16.22
N GLU A 62 29.65 3.03 14.91
CA GLU A 62 29.23 1.83 14.19
C GLU A 62 30.42 1.06 13.64
N ALA A 63 30.40 -0.27 13.77
CA ALA A 63 31.35 -1.16 13.11
C ALA A 63 30.82 -1.54 11.71
N LEU A 64 31.57 -1.20 10.67
CA LEU A 64 31.27 -1.52 9.28
C LEU A 64 32.12 -2.70 8.81
N PHE A 65 31.45 -3.75 8.35
CA PHE A 65 32.07 -4.93 7.77
C PHE A 65 31.13 -5.55 6.74
N PHE A 66 31.57 -6.60 6.05
CA PHE A 66 30.70 -7.32 5.10
C PHE A 66 30.87 -8.83 5.20
N ILE A 67 29.79 -9.53 4.86
CA ILE A 67 29.74 -10.99 4.72
C ILE A 67 28.74 -11.34 3.62
N ALA A 68 29.08 -12.36 2.82
CA ALA A 68 28.37 -12.67 1.58
C ALA A 68 28.21 -11.40 0.70
N CYS A 69 27.00 -11.06 0.30
CA CYS A 69 26.67 -9.87 -0.48
C CYS A 69 26.21 -8.66 0.38
N VAL A 70 26.25 -8.75 1.71
CA VAL A 70 25.68 -7.73 2.60
C VAL A 70 26.78 -6.95 3.31
N VAL A 71 26.67 -5.62 3.29
CA VAL A 71 27.45 -4.74 4.16
C VAL A 71 26.65 -4.47 5.43
N VAL A 72 27.26 -4.70 6.58
CA VAL A 72 26.67 -4.56 7.91
C VAL A 72 27.25 -3.31 8.57
N LEU A 73 26.38 -2.45 9.07
CA LEU A 73 26.70 -1.36 9.99
C LEU A 73 26.14 -1.75 11.35
N TYR A 74 27.01 -2.13 12.27
CA TYR A 74 26.64 -2.61 13.58
C TYR A 74 26.88 -1.54 14.65
N HIS A 75 25.81 -1.04 15.26
CA HIS A 75 25.90 -0.12 16.37
C HIS A 75 26.09 -0.89 17.68
N ILE A 76 27.32 -0.90 18.20
CA ILE A 76 27.71 -1.78 19.31
C ILE A 76 26.91 -1.48 20.59
N ASN A 77 26.74 -0.20 20.94
CA ASN A 77 26.06 0.20 22.17
C ASN A 77 24.56 -0.15 22.15
N ASN A 78 23.90 0.14 21.03
CA ASN A 78 22.45 -0.06 20.88
C ASN A 78 22.11 -1.50 20.49
N ARG A 79 23.11 -2.31 20.13
CA ARG A 79 22.97 -3.67 19.61
C ARG A 79 22.00 -3.74 18.43
N THR A 80 22.10 -2.80 17.51
CA THR A 80 21.28 -2.75 16.29
C THR A 80 22.15 -2.91 15.05
N GLN A 81 21.58 -3.49 14.00
CA GLN A 81 22.23 -3.59 12.70
C GLN A 81 21.44 -2.81 11.64
N ARG A 82 22.17 -2.22 10.72
CA ARG A 82 21.66 -1.74 9.45
C ARG A 82 22.42 -2.43 8.33
N HIS A 83 21.72 -2.70 7.24
CA HIS A 83 22.27 -3.47 6.14
C HIS A 83 22.21 -2.69 4.84
N TYR A 84 23.26 -2.81 4.05
CA TYR A 84 23.24 -2.44 2.64
C TYR A 84 23.28 -3.73 1.81
N ASP A 85 22.17 -3.99 1.12
CA ASP A 85 21.81 -5.27 0.50
C ASP A 85 21.77 -5.19 -1.05
N LYS A 86 22.28 -4.11 -1.64
CA LYS A 86 22.16 -3.85 -3.09
C LYS A 86 23.20 -4.58 -3.94
N HIS A 87 24.17 -5.26 -3.32
CA HIS A 87 25.08 -6.10 -4.08
C HIS A 87 24.40 -7.42 -4.46
N THR A 88 24.51 -7.80 -5.72
CA THR A 88 23.93 -9.04 -6.26
C THR A 88 24.88 -10.24 -6.17
N ASP A 89 26.15 -10.01 -5.81
CA ASP A 89 27.17 -11.04 -5.63
C ASP A 89 28.04 -10.69 -4.40
N CYS A 90 28.90 -11.62 -3.99
CA CYS A 90 29.78 -11.50 -2.85
C CYS A 90 30.63 -10.23 -2.92
N VAL A 91 30.65 -9.47 -1.84
CA VAL A 91 31.44 -8.25 -1.71
C VAL A 91 32.94 -8.61 -1.73
N ARG A 92 33.69 -8.00 -2.63
CA ARG A 92 35.15 -8.23 -2.80
C ARG A 92 36.01 -6.99 -2.58
N TRP A 93 35.41 -5.82 -2.51
CA TRP A 93 36.15 -4.57 -2.36
C TRP A 93 36.57 -4.33 -0.90
N SER A 94 37.61 -3.51 -0.70
CA SER A 94 38.00 -3.07 0.64
C SER A 94 36.91 -2.24 1.32
N VAL A 95 36.78 -2.36 2.64
CA VAL A 95 35.75 -1.66 3.41
C VAL A 95 35.82 -0.14 3.27
N GLN A 96 37.01 0.43 3.08
CA GLN A 96 37.19 1.87 2.91
C GLN A 96 36.53 2.43 1.63
N GLN A 97 36.43 1.62 0.58
CA GLN A 97 35.76 1.99 -0.67
C GLN A 97 34.25 1.74 -0.60
N LEU A 98 33.85 0.73 0.19
CA LEU A 98 32.45 0.51 0.54
C LEU A 98 31.91 1.63 1.42
N TYR A 99 32.72 2.21 2.30
CA TYR A 99 32.34 3.35 3.15
C TYR A 99 31.85 4.55 2.33
N VAL A 100 32.60 4.97 1.31
CA VAL A 100 32.19 6.07 0.40
C VAL A 100 30.89 5.73 -0.33
N THR A 101 30.83 4.52 -0.90
CA THR A 101 29.67 3.98 -1.63
C THR A 101 28.42 3.91 -0.76
N CYS A 102 28.56 3.52 0.50
CA CYS A 102 27.47 3.36 1.45
C CYS A 102 27.02 4.70 2.04
N ILE A 103 27.93 5.63 2.33
CA ILE A 103 27.54 6.95 2.86
C ILE A 103 26.82 7.78 1.80
N GLU A 104 27.41 7.98 0.62
CA GLU A 104 26.79 8.79 -0.44
C GLU A 104 25.38 8.28 -0.81
N ARG A 105 25.21 6.96 -0.86
CA ARG A 105 23.91 6.35 -1.16
C ARG A 105 22.94 6.34 0.03
N ASN A 106 23.42 6.30 1.28
CA ASN A 106 22.54 6.45 2.44
C ASN A 106 21.95 7.86 2.51
N THR A 107 22.73 8.91 2.25
CA THR A 107 22.22 10.30 2.19
C THR A 107 21.15 10.44 1.10
N SER A 108 21.42 9.94 -0.10
CA SER A 108 20.45 9.95 -1.21
C SER A 108 19.18 9.16 -0.90
N ASN A 109 19.30 7.97 -0.29
CA ASN A 109 18.14 7.16 0.11
C ASN A 109 17.29 7.84 1.19
N THR A 110 17.91 8.50 2.18
CA THR A 110 17.17 9.26 3.20
C THR A 110 16.44 10.46 2.60
N HIS A 111 17.07 11.13 1.62
CA HIS A 111 16.47 12.25 0.90
C HIS A 111 15.28 11.80 0.04
N GLU A 112 15.42 10.70 -0.70
CA GLU A 112 14.33 10.09 -1.48
C GLU A 112 13.16 9.65 -0.60
N LYS A 113 13.43 9.02 0.56
CA LYS A 113 12.39 8.66 1.53
C LYS A 113 11.63 9.90 2.04
N HIS A 114 12.35 10.97 2.39
CA HIS A 114 11.72 12.22 2.84
C HIS A 114 10.87 12.87 1.73
N ILE A 115 11.37 12.91 0.49
CA ILE A 115 10.62 13.42 -0.67
C ILE A 115 9.35 12.60 -0.89
N LYS A 116 9.46 11.27 -0.86
CA LYS A 116 8.33 10.36 -1.06
C LYS A 116 7.26 10.56 0.01
N HIS A 117 7.64 10.59 1.29
CA HIS A 117 6.71 10.83 2.40
C HIS A 117 6.02 12.20 2.30
N THR A 118 6.79 13.26 1.95
CA THR A 118 6.24 14.61 1.74
C THR A 118 5.22 14.61 0.59
N ARG A 119 5.53 13.91 -0.50
CA ARG A 119 4.64 13.76 -1.66
C ARG A 119 3.36 13.01 -1.31
N GLU A 120 3.46 11.89 -0.60
CA GLU A 120 2.31 11.08 -0.16
C GLU A 120 1.39 11.87 0.78
N SER A 121 1.98 12.63 1.71
CA SER A 121 1.24 13.53 2.60
C SER A 121 0.50 14.62 1.80
N HIS A 122 1.17 15.25 0.84
CA HIS A 122 0.56 16.27 0.00
C HIS A 122 -0.60 15.73 -0.86
N GLN A 123 -0.40 14.59 -1.52
CA GLN A 123 -1.45 13.91 -2.30
C GLN A 123 -2.65 13.53 -1.43
N THR A 124 -2.40 13.11 -0.19
CA THR A 124 -3.47 12.79 0.77
C THR A 124 -4.28 14.04 1.13
N HIS A 125 -3.61 15.15 1.42
CA HIS A 125 -4.26 16.42 1.72
C HIS A 125 -5.10 16.95 0.56
N GLU A 126 -4.57 16.91 -0.67
CA GLU A 126 -5.32 17.30 -1.89
C GLU A 126 -6.58 16.44 -2.06
N ARG A 127 -6.45 15.11 -1.90
CA ARG A 127 -7.60 14.20 -2.01
C ARG A 127 -8.69 14.49 -0.97
N ILE A 128 -8.31 14.76 0.28
CA ILE A 128 -9.26 15.12 1.34
C ILE A 128 -9.96 16.45 1.02
N THR A 129 -9.21 17.44 0.54
CA THR A 129 -9.73 18.76 0.17
C THR A 129 -10.73 18.64 -0.98
N SER A 130 -10.39 17.89 -2.02
CA SER A 130 -11.28 17.63 -3.16
C SER A 130 -12.54 16.89 -2.76
N ASN A 131 -12.43 15.82 -1.96
CA ASN A 131 -13.61 15.09 -1.45
C ASN A 131 -14.54 15.99 -0.62
N THR A 132 -13.97 16.84 0.24
CA THR A 132 -14.75 17.78 1.06
C THR A 132 -15.51 18.78 0.19
N ARG A 133 -14.84 19.31 -0.85
CA ARG A 133 -15.46 20.21 -1.83
C ARG A 133 -16.57 19.53 -2.62
N GLU A 134 -16.34 18.32 -3.12
CA GLU A 134 -17.34 17.55 -3.87
C GLU A 134 -18.56 17.23 -3.01
N ASN A 135 -18.36 16.82 -1.75
CA ASN A 135 -19.44 16.59 -0.81
C ASN A 135 -20.27 17.86 -0.55
N HIS A 136 -19.61 19.01 -0.34
CA HIS A 136 -20.31 20.28 -0.16
C HIS A 136 -21.14 20.66 -1.39
N ILE A 137 -20.58 20.51 -2.59
CA ILE A 137 -21.29 20.78 -3.86
C ILE A 137 -22.51 19.87 -3.99
N LYS A 138 -22.34 18.58 -3.72
CA LYS A 138 -23.42 17.58 -3.79
C LYS A 138 -24.55 17.91 -2.82
N LEU A 139 -24.22 18.20 -1.56
CA LEU A 139 -25.20 18.55 -0.53
C LEU A 139 -25.97 19.83 -0.89
N THR A 140 -25.27 20.85 -1.41
CA THR A 140 -25.91 22.10 -1.86
C THR A 140 -26.90 21.82 -2.99
N ARG A 141 -26.52 20.99 -3.96
CA ARG A 141 -27.38 20.61 -5.09
C ARG A 141 -28.62 19.84 -4.62
N GLU A 142 -28.45 18.87 -3.73
CA GLU A 142 -29.57 18.08 -3.16
C GLU A 142 -30.56 18.97 -2.40
N THR A 143 -30.05 19.93 -1.62
CA THR A 143 -30.86 20.91 -0.91
C THR A 143 -31.68 21.76 -1.88
N HIS A 144 -31.05 22.26 -2.95
CA HIS A 144 -31.73 23.11 -3.93
C HIS A 144 -32.82 22.33 -4.70
N GLN A 145 -32.53 21.10 -5.14
CA GLN A 145 -33.53 20.24 -5.78
C GLN A 145 -34.71 19.91 -4.86
N THR A 146 -34.47 19.75 -3.57
CA THR A 146 -35.54 19.50 -2.58
C THR A 146 -36.42 20.73 -2.42
N HIS A 147 -35.82 21.92 -2.33
CA HIS A 147 -36.57 23.18 -2.28
C HIS A 147 -37.44 23.39 -3.53
N GLU A 148 -36.90 23.15 -4.73
CA GLU A 148 -37.67 23.24 -5.98
C GLU A 148 -38.86 22.28 -5.99
N ARG A 149 -38.66 21.00 -5.62
CA ARG A 149 -39.77 20.03 -5.53
C ARG A 149 -40.85 20.48 -4.55
N ASN A 150 -40.46 20.96 -3.37
CA ASN A 150 -41.42 21.43 -2.36
C ASN A 150 -42.22 22.64 -2.87
N THR A 151 -41.56 23.56 -3.58
CA THR A 151 -42.20 24.74 -4.16
C THR A 151 -43.21 24.35 -5.25
N SER A 152 -42.82 23.43 -6.14
CA SER A 152 -43.71 22.90 -7.18
C SER A 152 -44.91 22.16 -6.59
N ASN A 153 -44.70 21.29 -5.60
CA ASN A 153 -45.79 20.57 -4.92
C ASN A 153 -46.78 21.54 -4.25
N THR A 154 -46.28 22.59 -3.60
CA THR A 154 -47.13 23.61 -2.97
C THR A 154 -47.97 24.35 -4.01
N ARG A 155 -47.36 24.70 -5.15
CA ARG A 155 -48.05 25.36 -6.27
C ARG A 155 -49.11 24.48 -6.90
N GLU A 156 -48.82 23.21 -7.15
CA GLU A 156 -49.79 22.24 -7.69
C GLU A 156 -50.98 22.06 -6.75
N ASN A 157 -50.72 21.91 -5.45
CA ASN A 157 -51.78 21.82 -4.44
C ASN A 157 -52.67 23.07 -4.42
N HIS A 158 -52.06 24.26 -4.49
CA HIS A 158 -52.83 25.52 -4.56
C HIS A 158 -53.71 25.56 -5.82
N ILE A 159 -53.16 25.23 -6.98
CA ILE A 159 -53.92 25.20 -8.25
C ILE A 159 -55.10 24.23 -8.13
N LYS A 160 -54.86 23.04 -7.59
CA LYS A 160 -55.89 22.01 -7.41
C LYS A 160 -57.02 22.51 -6.49
N HIS A 161 -56.70 23.05 -5.32
CA HIS A 161 -57.71 23.61 -4.41
C HIS A 161 -58.51 24.76 -5.03
N THR A 162 -57.84 25.63 -5.80
CA THR A 162 -58.51 26.73 -6.49
C THR A 162 -59.50 26.18 -7.52
N SER A 163 -59.10 25.17 -8.29
CA SER A 163 -59.95 24.51 -9.30
C SER A 163 -61.14 23.76 -8.70
N GLU A 164 -60.93 23.05 -7.59
CA GLU A 164 -62.00 22.34 -6.85
C GLU A 164 -63.02 23.34 -6.29
N SER A 165 -62.55 24.46 -5.74
CA SER A 165 -63.42 25.54 -5.26
C SER A 165 -64.24 26.16 -6.39
N HIS A 166 -63.64 26.39 -7.57
CA HIS A 166 -64.35 26.92 -8.74
C HIS A 166 -65.42 25.95 -9.24
N GLN A 167 -65.11 24.66 -9.39
CA GLN A 167 -66.10 23.65 -9.80
C GLN A 167 -67.25 23.53 -8.81
N THR A 168 -66.96 23.61 -7.51
CA THR A 168 -67.98 23.58 -6.47
C THR A 168 -68.90 24.81 -6.57
N HIS A 169 -68.32 25.99 -6.75
CA HIS A 169 -69.09 27.23 -6.91
C HIS A 169 -69.99 27.20 -8.16
N GLU A 170 -69.46 26.79 -9.32
CA GLU A 170 -70.24 26.64 -10.56
C GLU A 170 -71.44 25.69 -10.39
N ARG A 171 -71.22 24.58 -9.67
CA ARG A 171 -72.25 23.57 -9.39
C ARG A 171 -73.34 24.08 -8.45
N ILE A 172 -73.02 25.03 -7.57
CA ILE A 172 -73.99 25.70 -6.68
C ILE A 172 -74.78 26.76 -7.45
N THR A 173 -74.14 27.51 -8.35
CA THR A 173 -74.81 28.59 -9.13
C THR A 173 -75.63 28.11 -10.33
N SER A 174 -75.55 26.84 -10.71
CA SER A 174 -76.28 26.25 -11.85
C SER A 174 -77.57 25.51 -11.45
N ASN A 175 -77.99 25.61 -10.18
CA ASN A 175 -79.29 25.16 -9.64
C ASN A 175 -80.19 26.37 -9.37
#